data_AF-A0A2S2QJB8-F1
#
_entry.id   AF-A0A2S2QJB8-F1
#
_cell.length_a   1.000
_cell.length_b   1.000
_cell.length_c   1.000
_cell.angle_alpha   90.00
_cell.angle_beta   90.00
_cell.angle_gamma   90.00
#
_symmetry.space_group_name_H-M   'P 1'
#
loop_
_entity.id
_entity.type
_entity.pdbx_description
1 polymer ?
#
loop_
_entity_poly.entity_id
_entity_poly.type
_entity_poly.pdbx_seq_one_letter_code
_entity_poly.pdbx_strand_id
1 'polypeptide(L)'
;MDADGINVVFDMETFSKESFSVDEFLTENRNKMTLENMRVEMGIFLKDLRNKMINSLNDDCDKYFLLSKGLIGIDQQLATLKPGLCSLSNSVNLTKSNLENTLHDLDSEIQLNKRLCKDKQALNAIVKVQKSLNKLDELLLEQNYDSIIVLSRAVAEYNQLVSSMTKCSSLLKTIHLKRQSLLNDSLMDKLNQVFVSSVATKKNTMKRLLEMYLSLGRIKSAENICQVDIIKPVMESILNENYLRNCKGGLKELYNQCYTFLQGDLKNLLQAAADQNNENYVFEKFDFISKSFWPVVFDQIKNNLQSIFNFREPDIFIQ
;
A
#
# COMPACT_ATOMS: atom_id res chain seq x y z
N MET A 1 -55.58 -61.09 6.61
CA MET A 1 -55.59 -62.52 6.22
C MET A 1 -54.92 -63.20 7.40
N ASP A 2 -55.62 -63.83 8.33
CA ASP A 2 -56.80 -64.67 8.14
C ASP A 2 -57.86 -64.45 9.22
N ALA A 3 -59.08 -64.15 8.76
CA ALA A 3 -60.28 -64.23 9.55
C ALA A 3 -60.72 -65.69 9.56
N ASP A 4 -60.14 -66.51 10.43
CA ASP A 4 -60.74 -67.79 10.81
C ASP A 4 -61.91 -67.48 11.74
N GLY A 5 -63.01 -67.10 11.09
CA GLY A 5 -64.28 -66.76 11.68
C GLY A 5 -64.95 -68.01 12.23
N ILE A 6 -64.82 -68.22 13.53
CA ILE A 6 -65.80 -69.00 14.27
C ILE A 6 -67.09 -68.18 14.22
N ASN A 7 -68.12 -68.68 13.52
CA ASN A 7 -69.42 -68.03 13.42
C ASN A 7 -70.17 -68.24 14.73
N VAL A 8 -69.78 -67.44 15.72
CA VAL A 8 -70.36 -67.48 17.05
C VAL A 8 -71.66 -66.68 17.02
N VAL A 9 -72.75 -67.30 17.50
CA VAL A 9 -74.12 -66.76 17.43
C VAL A 9 -74.36 -65.56 18.38
N PHE A 10 -73.33 -65.18 19.15
CA PHE A 10 -73.36 -64.09 20.13
C PHE A 10 -72.26 -63.06 19.86
N ASP A 11 -72.53 -61.80 20.22
CA ASP A 11 -71.61 -60.68 20.03
C ASP A 11 -70.47 -60.69 21.07
N MET A 12 -69.24 -60.84 20.57
CA MET A 12 -68.01 -60.94 21.38
C MET A 12 -67.71 -59.68 22.18
N GLU A 13 -68.14 -58.50 21.70
CA GLU A 13 -67.91 -57.23 22.39
C GLU A 13 -68.70 -57.10 23.69
N THR A 14 -69.75 -57.92 23.87
CA THR A 14 -70.55 -57.95 25.09
C THR A 14 -69.75 -58.40 26.31
N PHE A 15 -68.75 -59.27 26.12
CA PHE A 15 -67.87 -59.75 27.20
C PHE A 15 -66.78 -58.76 27.61
N SER A 16 -66.53 -57.73 26.81
CA SER A 16 -65.53 -56.69 27.09
C SER A 16 -66.12 -55.48 27.83
N LYS A 17 -67.44 -55.45 28.08
CA LYS A 17 -68.12 -54.36 28.79
C LYS A 17 -67.97 -54.53 30.30
N GLU A 18 -67.63 -53.45 31.02
CA GLU A 18 -67.51 -53.46 32.50
C GLU A 18 -68.81 -53.82 33.23
N SER A 19 -69.97 -53.63 32.58
CA SER A 19 -71.32 -53.93 33.10
C SER A 19 -71.90 -55.21 32.51
N PHE A 20 -71.11 -56.29 32.44
CA PHE A 20 -71.59 -57.57 31.93
C PHE A 20 -72.56 -58.24 32.92
N SER A 21 -73.80 -58.47 32.49
CA SER A 21 -74.83 -59.19 33.25
C SER A 21 -75.14 -60.53 32.57
N VAL A 22 -74.94 -61.63 33.30
CA VAL A 22 -75.18 -62.99 32.81
C VAL A 22 -76.65 -63.21 32.48
N ASP A 23 -77.56 -62.63 33.28
CA ASP A 23 -79.01 -62.81 33.11
C ASP A 23 -79.51 -62.11 31.83
N GLU A 24 -79.02 -60.89 31.56
CA GLU A 24 -79.38 -60.11 30.37
C GLU A 24 -78.90 -60.82 29.09
N PHE A 25 -77.66 -61.30 29.11
CA PHE A 25 -77.05 -62.06 28.02
C PHE A 25 -77.76 -63.40 27.73
N LEU A 26 -78.20 -64.12 28.76
CA LEU A 26 -78.99 -65.34 28.61
C LEU A 26 -80.39 -65.05 28.08
N THR A 27 -81.02 -63.94 28.48
CA THR A 27 -82.35 -63.56 27.97
C THR A 27 -82.33 -63.18 26.49
N GLU A 28 -81.31 -62.47 26.02
CA GLU A 28 -81.17 -62.07 24.61
C GLU A 28 -80.90 -63.27 23.67
N ASN A 29 -80.19 -64.29 24.15
CA ASN A 29 -79.82 -65.46 23.37
C ASN A 29 -80.77 -66.67 23.52
N ARG A 30 -81.75 -66.61 24.45
CA ARG A 30 -82.73 -67.66 24.73
C ARG A 30 -83.58 -68.06 23.52
N ASN A 31 -83.82 -67.11 22.61
CA ASN A 31 -84.60 -67.33 21.39
C ASN A 31 -83.76 -67.89 20.22
N LYS A 32 -82.43 -67.87 20.33
CA LYS A 32 -81.50 -68.27 19.25
C LYS A 32 -80.87 -69.64 19.48
N MET A 33 -80.75 -70.13 20.72
CA MET A 33 -80.10 -71.41 21.03
C MET A 33 -80.57 -72.04 22.35
N THR A 34 -80.49 -73.38 22.46
CA THR A 34 -80.70 -74.11 23.72
C THR A 34 -79.51 -73.93 24.67
N LEU A 35 -79.78 -73.92 25.99
CA LEU A 35 -78.76 -73.76 27.05
C LEU A 35 -77.57 -74.72 26.91
N GLU A 36 -77.83 -75.95 26.47
CA GLU A 36 -76.78 -76.97 26.35
C GLU A 36 -75.85 -76.73 25.16
N ASN A 37 -76.40 -76.27 24.03
CA ASN A 37 -75.59 -75.86 22.89
C ASN A 37 -74.80 -74.58 23.21
N MET A 38 -75.38 -73.66 24.00
CA MET A 38 -74.70 -72.45 24.48
C MET A 38 -73.49 -72.75 25.36
N ARG A 39 -73.60 -73.73 26.25
CA ARG A 39 -72.47 -74.20 27.06
C ARG A 39 -71.35 -74.78 26.19
N VAL A 40 -71.70 -75.54 25.14
CA VAL A 40 -70.72 -76.13 24.21
C VAL A 40 -70.02 -75.03 23.40
N GLU A 41 -70.77 -74.08 22.82
CA GLU A 41 -70.22 -72.95 22.06
C GLU A 41 -69.36 -72.02 22.93
N MET A 42 -69.77 -71.73 24.17
CA MET A 42 -68.95 -70.98 25.12
C MET A 42 -67.68 -71.73 25.52
N GLY A 43 -67.74 -73.06 25.63
CA GLY A 43 -66.57 -73.90 25.88
C GLY A 43 -65.58 -73.90 24.71
N ILE A 44 -66.09 -73.94 23.47
CA ILE A 44 -65.30 -73.80 22.24
C ILE A 44 -64.66 -72.41 22.18
N PHE A 45 -65.44 -71.36 22.45
CA PHE A 45 -64.95 -69.99 22.48
C PHE A 45 -63.89 -69.76 23.56
N LEU A 46 -64.08 -70.28 24.77
CA LEU A 46 -63.09 -70.17 25.85
C LEU A 46 -61.78 -70.89 25.46
N LYS A 47 -61.87 -72.04 24.79
CA LYS A 47 -60.72 -72.76 24.27
C LYS A 47 -60.02 -71.98 23.15
N ASP A 48 -60.77 -71.34 22.26
CA ASP A 48 -60.23 -70.48 21.21
C ASP A 48 -59.55 -69.22 21.78
N LEU A 49 -60.20 -68.53 22.72
CA LEU A 49 -59.64 -67.37 23.40
C LEU A 49 -58.33 -67.72 24.12
N ARG A 50 -58.31 -68.88 24.80
CA ARG A 50 -57.10 -69.40 25.45
C ARG A 50 -56.00 -69.69 24.44
N ASN A 51 -56.34 -70.29 23.30
CA ASN A 51 -55.36 -70.55 22.23
C ASN A 51 -54.85 -69.24 21.60
N LYS A 52 -55.71 -68.26 21.34
CA LYS A 52 -55.33 -66.93 20.84
C LYS A 52 -54.43 -66.19 21.82
N MET A 53 -54.74 -66.24 23.12
CA MET A 53 -53.90 -65.65 24.15
C MET A 53 -52.52 -66.32 24.22
N ILE A 54 -52.47 -67.66 24.20
CA ILE A 54 -51.19 -68.41 24.17
C ILE A 54 -50.40 -68.06 22.91
N ASN A 55 -51.04 -67.99 21.75
CA ASN A 55 -50.39 -67.66 20.49
C ASN A 55 -49.86 -66.21 20.47
N SER A 56 -50.64 -65.25 20.99
CA SER A 56 -50.20 -63.85 21.12
C SER A 56 -49.01 -63.73 22.08
N LEU A 57 -49.05 -64.45 23.21
CA LEU A 57 -47.95 -64.44 24.18
C LEU A 57 -46.69 -65.09 23.61
N ASN A 58 -46.83 -66.20 22.88
CA ASN A 58 -45.71 -66.84 22.20
C ASN A 58 -45.12 -65.94 21.10
N ASP A 59 -45.95 -65.27 20.30
CA ASP A 59 -45.50 -64.32 19.27
C ASP A 59 -44.74 -63.13 19.90
N ASP A 60 -45.20 -62.63 21.05
CA ASP A 60 -44.50 -61.58 21.79
C ASP A 60 -43.21 -62.09 22.44
N CYS A 61 -43.18 -63.33 22.93
CA CYS A 61 -41.96 -63.98 23.40
C CYS A 61 -40.94 -64.17 22.27
N ASP A 62 -41.38 -64.56 21.07
CA ASP A 62 -40.53 -64.73 19.90
C ASP A 62 -39.96 -63.39 19.41
N LYS A 63 -40.76 -62.32 19.42
CA LYS A 63 -40.29 -60.96 19.13
C LYS A 63 -39.27 -60.46 20.15
N TYR A 64 -39.52 -60.69 21.44
CA TYR A 64 -38.58 -60.33 22.50
C TYR A 64 -37.28 -61.15 22.38
N PHE A 65 -37.39 -62.43 22.06
CA PHE A 65 -36.24 -63.30 21.80
C PHE A 65 -35.45 -62.82 20.57
N LEU A 66 -36.11 -62.43 19.48
CA LEU A 66 -35.46 -61.87 18.30
C LEU A 66 -34.73 -60.56 18.60
N LEU A 67 -35.38 -59.65 19.34
CA LEU A 67 -34.80 -58.36 19.71
C LEU A 67 -33.60 -58.55 20.64
N SER A 68 -33.73 -59.40 21.66
CA SER A 68 -32.65 -59.71 22.59
C SER A 68 -31.47 -60.37 21.87
N LYS A 69 -31.73 -61.32 20.95
CA LYS A 69 -30.70 -61.94 20.11
C LYS A 69 -30.03 -60.93 19.15
N GLY A 70 -30.77 -59.95 18.65
CA GLY A 70 -30.22 -58.88 17.81
C GLY A 70 -29.35 -57.87 18.57
N LEU A 71 -29.65 -57.63 19.85
CA LEU A 71 -28.85 -56.78 20.74
C LEU A 71 -27.57 -57.47 21.23
N ILE A 72 -27.62 -58.80 21.42
CA ILE A 72 -26.46 -59.61 21.78
C ILE A 72 -25.43 -59.57 20.65
N GLY A 73 -24.30 -58.91 20.91
CA GLY A 73 -23.19 -58.77 19.96
C GLY A 73 -23.01 -57.36 19.40
N ILE A 74 -24.00 -56.48 19.52
CA ILE A 74 -23.83 -55.05 19.18
C ILE A 74 -22.78 -54.41 20.10
N ASP A 75 -22.75 -54.78 21.38
CA ASP A 75 -21.72 -54.30 22.32
C ASP A 75 -20.30 -54.72 21.89
N GLN A 76 -20.13 -55.92 21.33
CA GLN A 76 -18.84 -56.37 20.80
C GLN A 76 -18.47 -55.64 19.50
N GLN A 77 -19.42 -55.41 18.61
CA GLN A 77 -19.19 -54.60 17.41
C GLN A 77 -18.82 -53.16 17.77
N LEU A 78 -19.54 -52.56 18.72
CA LEU A 78 -19.27 -51.22 19.24
C LEU A 78 -17.91 -51.14 19.93
N ALA A 79 -17.54 -52.17 20.70
CA ALA A 79 -16.23 -52.29 21.34
C ALA A 79 -15.09 -52.43 20.31
N THR A 80 -15.36 -52.97 19.13
CA THR A 80 -14.38 -53.12 18.04
C THR A 80 -14.27 -51.85 17.18
N LEU A 81 -15.38 -51.12 17.00
CA LEU A 81 -15.45 -49.91 16.18
C LEU A 81 -14.84 -48.69 16.89
N LYS A 82 -15.01 -48.60 18.22
CA LYS A 82 -14.48 -47.52 19.06
C LYS A 82 -12.94 -47.35 18.94
N PRO A 83 -12.11 -48.39 19.03
CA PRO A 83 -10.67 -48.31 18.76
C PRO A 83 -10.34 -47.80 17.36
N GLY A 84 -11.06 -48.24 16.34
CA GLY A 84 -10.88 -47.80 14.95
C GLY A 84 -11.15 -46.30 14.78
N LEU A 85 -12.21 -45.80 15.41
CA LEU A 85 -12.53 -44.36 15.44
C LEU A 85 -11.49 -43.56 16.23
N CYS A 86 -11.01 -44.07 17.36
CA CYS A 86 -9.91 -43.45 18.11
C CYS A 86 -8.62 -43.40 17.28
N SER A 87 -8.27 -44.48 16.58
CA SER A 87 -7.12 -44.54 15.69
C SER A 87 -7.24 -43.54 14.53
N LEU A 88 -8.41 -43.47 13.90
CA LEU A 88 -8.68 -42.50 12.85
C LEU A 88 -8.59 -41.06 13.38
N SER A 89 -9.17 -40.78 14.54
CA SER A 89 -9.09 -39.46 15.17
C SER A 89 -7.64 -39.08 15.47
N ASN A 90 -6.83 -40.01 16.00
CA ASN A 90 -5.41 -39.80 16.23
C ASN A 90 -4.65 -39.54 14.92
N SER A 91 -4.94 -40.30 13.85
CA SER A 91 -4.33 -40.11 12.53
C SER A 91 -4.70 -38.74 11.92
N VAL A 92 -5.96 -38.32 12.06
CA VAL A 92 -6.42 -36.99 11.62
C VAL A 92 -5.75 -35.88 12.41
N ASN A 93 -5.64 -36.02 13.74
CA ASN A 93 -4.94 -35.05 14.59
C ASN A 93 -3.45 -34.98 14.28
N LEU A 94 -2.80 -36.12 14.02
CA LEU A 94 -1.41 -36.19 13.60
C LEU A 94 -1.22 -35.50 12.25
N THR A 95 -2.09 -35.80 11.28
CA THR A 95 -2.05 -35.18 9.95
C THR A 95 -2.27 -33.66 10.05
N LYS A 96 -3.21 -33.22 10.89
CA LYS A 96 -3.45 -31.80 11.18
C LYS A 96 -2.22 -31.13 11.76
N SER A 97 -1.60 -31.73 12.79
CA SER A 97 -0.37 -31.20 13.41
C SER A 97 0.78 -31.12 12.41
N ASN A 98 0.96 -32.16 11.59
CA ASN A 98 1.96 -32.15 10.53
C ASN A 98 1.71 -31.04 9.51
N LEU A 99 0.44 -30.81 9.12
CA LEU A 99 0.07 -29.77 8.18
C LEU A 99 0.23 -28.36 8.78
N GLU A 100 -0.04 -28.19 10.07
CA GLU A 100 0.23 -26.94 10.79
C GLU A 100 1.73 -26.65 10.86
N ASN A 101 2.56 -27.66 11.11
CA ASN A 101 4.01 -27.53 11.10
C ASN A 101 4.54 -27.17 9.70
N THR A 102 4.09 -27.85 8.64
CA THR A 102 4.52 -27.51 7.28
C THR A 102 4.06 -26.13 6.84
N LEU A 103 2.86 -25.68 7.26
CA LEU A 103 2.41 -24.31 7.02
C LEU A 103 3.30 -23.29 7.74
N HIS A 104 3.72 -23.58 8.98
CA HIS A 104 4.62 -22.73 9.72
C HIS A 104 6.00 -22.63 9.05
N ASP A 105 6.56 -23.78 8.64
CA ASP A 105 7.84 -23.83 7.93
C ASP A 105 7.78 -23.03 6.61
N LEU A 106 6.69 -23.20 5.85
CA LEU A 106 6.47 -22.49 4.60
C LEU A 106 6.32 -20.97 4.81
N ASP A 107 5.61 -20.53 5.85
CA ASP A 107 5.53 -19.10 6.17
C ASP A 107 6.92 -18.54 6.55
N SER A 108 7.70 -19.30 7.33
CA SER A 108 9.07 -18.91 7.68
C SER A 108 9.96 -18.76 6.45
N GLU A 109 9.84 -19.65 5.47
CA GLU A 109 10.58 -19.62 4.21
C GLU A 109 10.14 -18.44 3.32
N ILE A 110 8.83 -18.16 3.25
CA ILE A 110 8.31 -16.97 2.56
C ILE A 110 8.87 -15.69 3.20
N GLN A 111 8.92 -15.61 4.52
CA GLN A 111 9.48 -14.46 5.23
C GLN A 111 10.99 -14.31 4.97
N LEU A 112 11.75 -15.41 4.92
CA LEU A 112 13.16 -15.40 4.55
C LEU A 112 13.35 -14.93 3.09
N ASN A 113 12.57 -15.45 2.15
CA ASN A 113 12.61 -15.04 0.75
C ASN A 113 12.28 -13.56 0.55
N LYS A 114 11.30 -13.03 1.29
CA LYS A 114 10.99 -11.58 1.31
C LYS A 114 12.19 -10.75 1.79
N ARG A 115 12.89 -11.21 2.83
CA ARG A 115 14.12 -10.55 3.32
C ARG A 115 15.23 -10.60 2.28
N LEU A 116 15.52 -11.77 1.71
CA LEU A 116 16.52 -11.95 0.65
C LEU A 116 16.24 -11.06 -0.57
N CYS A 117 14.97 -10.92 -0.97
CA CYS A 117 14.59 -10.04 -2.08
C CYS A 117 14.89 -8.57 -1.76
N LYS A 118 14.58 -8.10 -0.55
CA LYS A 118 14.93 -6.73 -0.10
C LYS A 118 16.43 -6.51 -0.08
N ASP A 119 17.19 -7.46 0.46
CA ASP A 119 18.66 -7.38 0.52
C ASP A 119 19.26 -7.34 -0.89
N LYS A 120 18.78 -8.20 -1.80
CA LYS A 120 19.18 -8.19 -3.22
C LYS A 120 18.87 -6.87 -3.91
N GLN A 121 17.71 -6.26 -3.64
CA GLN A 121 17.35 -4.94 -4.19
C GLN A 121 18.28 -3.84 -3.65
N ALA A 122 18.58 -3.87 -2.36
CA ALA A 122 19.47 -2.91 -1.72
C ALA A 122 20.92 -3.05 -2.24
N LEU A 123 21.40 -4.29 -2.44
CA LEU A 123 22.71 -4.57 -3.06
C LEU A 123 22.78 -4.10 -4.52
N ASN A 124 21.73 -4.32 -5.31
CA ASN A 124 21.67 -3.80 -6.67
C ASN A 124 21.65 -2.27 -6.69
N ALA A 125 20.98 -1.64 -5.73
CA ALA A 125 20.95 -0.19 -5.60
C ALA A 125 22.33 0.39 -5.23
N ILE A 126 23.09 -0.22 -4.30
CA ILE A 126 24.45 0.27 -3.98
C ILE A 126 25.43 0.07 -5.15
N VAL A 127 25.29 -1.01 -5.93
CA VAL A 127 26.07 -1.19 -7.16
C VAL A 127 25.74 -0.09 -8.17
N LYS A 128 24.45 0.28 -8.32
CA LYS A 128 24.04 1.41 -9.16
C LYS A 128 24.62 2.72 -8.65
N VAL A 129 24.58 2.97 -7.35
CA VAL A 129 25.20 4.16 -6.72
C VAL A 129 26.68 4.22 -7.07
N GLN A 130 27.43 3.14 -6.91
CA GLN A 130 28.87 3.13 -7.24
C GLN A 130 29.13 3.40 -8.72
N LYS A 131 28.32 2.82 -9.62
CA LYS A 131 28.42 3.08 -11.06
C LYS A 131 28.09 4.53 -11.40
N SER A 132 27.02 5.10 -10.84
CA SER A 132 26.65 6.49 -11.06
C SER A 132 27.66 7.47 -10.46
N LEU A 133 28.27 7.15 -9.30
CA LEU A 133 29.37 7.96 -8.74
C LEU A 133 30.56 7.99 -9.71
N ASN A 134 31.02 6.84 -10.18
CA ASN A 134 32.15 6.78 -11.11
C ASN A 134 31.83 7.44 -12.46
N LYS A 135 30.63 7.23 -12.98
CA LYS A 135 30.18 7.87 -14.22
C LYS A 135 30.09 9.38 -14.08
N LEU A 136 29.62 9.88 -12.94
CA LEU A 136 29.58 11.31 -12.67
C LEU A 136 30.99 11.89 -12.53
N ASP A 137 31.91 11.20 -11.86
CA ASP A 137 33.34 11.56 -11.84
C ASP A 137 33.91 11.65 -13.26
N GLU A 138 33.66 10.65 -14.12
CA GLU A 138 34.11 10.65 -15.53
C GLU A 138 33.53 11.84 -16.32
N LEU A 139 32.21 12.07 -16.25
CA LEU A 139 31.55 13.19 -16.94
C LEU A 139 32.06 14.56 -16.46
N LEU A 140 32.43 14.67 -15.18
CA LEU A 140 33.01 15.90 -14.64
C LEU A 140 34.51 16.03 -14.93
N LEU A 141 35.20 14.97 -15.36
CA LEU A 141 36.60 15.05 -15.79
C LEU A 141 36.74 15.36 -17.30
N GLU A 142 35.74 15.03 -18.11
CA GLU A 142 35.74 15.34 -19.55
C GLU A 142 35.82 16.87 -19.79
N GLN A 143 36.95 17.33 -20.35
CA GLN A 143 37.26 18.76 -20.52
C GLN A 143 36.73 19.38 -21.81
N ASN A 144 36.19 18.63 -22.77
CA ASN A 144 35.65 19.21 -24.00
C ASN A 144 34.81 18.24 -24.82
N TYR A 145 33.53 18.57 -25.02
CA TYR A 145 32.85 18.88 -26.29
C TYR A 145 31.34 18.98 -25.95
N ASP A 146 30.78 20.18 -26.13
CA ASP A 146 29.40 20.56 -25.79
C ASP A 146 29.09 20.60 -24.27
N SER A 147 29.71 21.57 -23.58
CA SER A 147 29.62 21.79 -22.12
C SER A 147 28.20 21.70 -21.56
N ILE A 148 27.20 22.21 -22.29
CA ILE A 148 25.79 22.19 -21.87
C ILE A 148 25.18 20.79 -21.96
N ILE A 149 25.53 19.99 -22.97
CA ILE A 149 25.00 18.63 -23.14
C ILE A 149 25.62 17.69 -22.10
N VAL A 150 26.94 17.76 -21.92
CA VAL A 150 27.64 16.97 -20.90
C VAL A 150 27.13 17.33 -19.52
N LEU A 151 26.93 18.62 -19.23
CA LEU A 151 26.38 19.08 -17.97
C LEU A 151 24.93 18.61 -17.75
N SER A 152 24.08 18.66 -18.78
CA SER A 152 22.72 18.13 -18.70
C SER A 152 22.72 16.63 -18.36
N ARG A 153 23.63 15.86 -18.97
CA ARG A 153 23.82 14.44 -18.66
C ARG A 153 24.32 14.24 -17.22
N ALA A 154 25.27 15.05 -16.77
CA ALA A 154 25.79 14.99 -15.40
C ALA A 154 24.71 15.29 -14.36
N VAL A 155 23.83 16.27 -14.61
CA VAL A 155 22.66 16.58 -13.78
C VAL A 155 21.68 15.40 -13.75
N ALA A 156 21.39 14.78 -14.89
CA ALA A 156 20.52 13.59 -14.94
C ALA A 156 21.12 12.41 -14.16
N GLU A 157 22.42 12.14 -14.30
CA GLU A 157 23.13 11.11 -13.53
C GLU A 157 23.16 11.42 -12.03
N TYR A 158 23.32 12.70 -11.65
CA TYR A 158 23.25 13.10 -10.25
C TYR A 158 21.85 12.86 -9.66
N ASN A 159 20.79 13.19 -10.37
CA ASN A 159 19.42 12.90 -9.92
C ASN A 159 19.16 11.39 -9.81
N GLN A 160 19.66 10.61 -10.75
CA GLN A 160 19.61 9.15 -10.68
C GLN A 160 20.42 8.60 -9.50
N LEU A 161 21.57 9.19 -9.20
CA LEU A 161 22.39 8.87 -8.04
C LEU A 161 21.62 9.12 -6.74
N VAL A 162 21.04 10.32 -6.56
CA VAL A 162 20.26 10.69 -5.38
C VAL A 162 19.06 9.74 -5.21
N SER A 163 18.32 9.45 -6.29
CA SER A 163 17.21 8.49 -6.28
C SER A 163 17.63 7.05 -5.96
N SER A 164 18.83 6.64 -6.39
CA SER A 164 19.37 5.31 -6.06
C SER A 164 19.85 5.25 -4.61
N MET A 165 20.42 6.34 -4.09
CA MET A 165 20.84 6.47 -2.70
C MET A 165 19.66 6.41 -1.73
N THR A 166 18.52 7.02 -2.03
CA THR A 166 17.33 6.92 -1.16
C THR A 166 16.83 5.48 -1.02
N LYS A 167 16.97 4.65 -2.07
CA LYS A 167 16.57 3.23 -2.06
C LYS A 167 17.51 2.32 -1.26
N CYS A 168 18.73 2.76 -0.95
CA CYS A 168 19.72 1.98 -0.22
C CYS A 168 20.32 2.73 0.98
N SER A 169 19.55 3.65 1.58
CA SER A 169 20.00 4.52 2.68
C SER A 169 20.62 3.75 3.85
N SER A 170 20.13 2.54 4.15
CA SER A 170 20.66 1.67 5.21
C SER A 170 22.05 1.08 4.93
N LEU A 171 22.45 0.97 3.65
CA LEU A 171 23.74 0.40 3.23
C LEU A 171 24.79 1.47 2.91
N LEU A 172 24.39 2.75 2.83
CA LEU A 172 25.30 3.84 2.49
C LEU A 172 26.29 4.11 3.63
N LYS A 173 27.57 3.97 3.31
CA LYS A 173 28.69 4.35 4.18
C LYS A 173 29.05 5.82 4.01
N THR A 174 29.74 6.36 5.01
CA THR A 174 30.27 7.74 5.01
C THR A 174 31.10 8.08 3.76
N ILE A 175 31.81 7.10 3.18
CA ILE A 175 32.59 7.29 1.95
C ILE A 175 31.69 7.68 0.76
N HIS A 176 30.54 7.03 0.60
CA HIS A 176 29.61 7.34 -0.49
C HIS A 176 28.98 8.72 -0.32
N LEU A 177 28.61 9.09 0.91
CA LEU A 177 28.06 10.42 1.22
C LEU A 177 29.09 11.53 0.99
N LYS A 178 30.34 11.32 1.41
CA LYS A 178 31.43 12.27 1.15
C LYS A 178 31.67 12.45 -0.35
N ARG A 179 31.76 11.35 -1.11
CA ARG A 179 31.93 11.43 -2.57
C ARG A 179 30.76 12.13 -3.25
N GLN A 180 29.52 11.84 -2.84
CA GLN A 180 28.34 12.52 -3.35
C GLN A 180 28.39 14.04 -3.11
N SER A 181 28.81 14.47 -1.91
CA SER A 181 28.96 15.91 -1.61
C SER A 181 30.00 16.55 -2.52
N LEU A 182 31.21 15.96 -2.62
CA LEU A 182 32.28 16.51 -3.46
C LEU A 182 31.86 16.61 -4.94
N LEU A 183 31.18 15.57 -5.45
CA LEU A 183 30.66 15.54 -6.81
C LEU A 183 29.55 16.57 -7.03
N ASN A 184 28.67 16.76 -6.03
CA ASN A 184 27.65 17.81 -6.06
C ASN A 184 28.30 19.18 -6.15
N ASP A 185 29.30 19.44 -5.31
CA ASP A 185 29.97 20.74 -5.26
C ASP A 185 30.68 21.02 -6.58
N SER A 186 31.41 20.04 -7.12
CA SER A 186 32.03 20.17 -8.44
C SER A 186 31.02 20.35 -9.59
N LEU A 187 29.88 19.66 -9.54
CA LEU A 187 28.81 19.81 -10.54
C LEU A 187 28.20 21.22 -10.47
N MET A 188 27.91 21.69 -9.27
CA MET A 188 27.36 23.03 -9.04
C MET A 188 28.36 24.09 -9.47
N ASP A 189 29.65 23.98 -9.11
CA ASP A 189 30.67 24.95 -9.51
C ASP A 189 30.75 25.08 -11.03
N LYS A 190 30.76 23.95 -11.76
CA LYS A 190 30.73 23.98 -13.23
C LYS A 190 29.43 24.57 -13.78
N LEU A 191 28.28 24.19 -13.23
CA LEU A 191 26.98 24.74 -13.64
C LEU A 191 26.92 26.25 -13.44
N ASN A 192 27.44 26.74 -12.31
CA ASN A 192 27.50 28.16 -11.96
C ASN A 192 28.42 28.92 -12.92
N GLN A 193 29.62 28.39 -13.20
CA GLN A 193 30.57 28.98 -14.16
C GLN A 193 30.00 29.07 -15.57
N VAL A 194 29.34 28.00 -16.05
CA VAL A 194 28.68 28.00 -17.36
C VAL A 194 27.50 28.95 -17.38
N PHE A 195 26.74 29.03 -16.28
CA PHE A 195 25.65 29.99 -16.13
C PHE A 195 26.15 31.43 -16.27
N VAL A 196 27.12 31.86 -15.46
CA VAL A 196 27.66 33.23 -15.50
C VAL A 196 28.21 33.60 -16.87
N SER A 197 28.99 32.71 -17.51
CA SER A 197 29.55 32.96 -18.84
C SER A 197 28.49 32.96 -19.96
N SER A 198 27.33 32.35 -19.73
CA SER A 198 26.27 32.22 -20.74
C SER A 198 25.20 33.32 -20.69
N VAL A 199 25.24 34.26 -19.74
CA VAL A 199 24.15 35.25 -19.50
C VAL A 199 23.88 36.15 -20.70
N ALA A 200 24.93 36.63 -21.34
CA ALA A 200 24.82 37.41 -22.57
C ALA A 200 24.56 36.54 -23.83
N THR A 201 24.53 35.21 -23.70
CA THR A 201 24.40 34.29 -24.84
C THR A 201 22.93 33.97 -25.20
N LYS A 202 22.72 33.03 -26.13
CA LYS A 202 21.41 32.70 -26.71
C LYS A 202 20.41 32.24 -25.64
N LYS A 203 19.16 32.70 -25.76
CA LYS A 203 18.00 32.30 -24.94
C LYS A 203 17.88 30.77 -24.72
N ASN A 204 18.10 29.96 -25.77
CA ASN A 204 17.96 28.50 -25.70
C ASN A 204 18.96 27.83 -24.73
N THR A 205 20.19 28.34 -24.67
CA THR A 205 21.20 27.88 -23.71
C THR A 205 20.73 28.17 -22.29
N MET A 206 20.21 29.38 -22.06
CA MET A 206 19.68 29.75 -20.76
C MET A 206 18.48 28.94 -20.33
N LYS A 207 17.56 28.66 -21.25
CA LYS A 207 16.40 27.82 -20.97
C LYS A 207 16.84 26.45 -20.43
N ARG A 208 17.83 25.81 -21.07
CA ARG A 208 18.39 24.51 -20.65
C ARG A 208 19.10 24.58 -19.30
N LEU A 209 19.85 25.64 -19.02
CA LEU A 209 20.52 25.82 -17.73
C LEU A 209 19.50 26.00 -16.59
N LEU A 210 18.45 26.78 -16.81
CA LEU A 210 17.36 26.93 -15.84
C LEU A 210 16.61 25.61 -15.62
N GLU A 211 16.35 24.85 -16.67
CA GLU A 211 15.85 23.46 -16.61
C GLU A 211 16.71 22.57 -15.70
N MET A 212 18.04 22.68 -15.81
CA MET A 212 18.97 21.92 -14.96
C MET A 212 18.86 22.35 -13.48
N TYR A 213 18.81 23.65 -13.19
CA TYR A 213 18.61 24.15 -11.82
C TYR A 213 17.28 23.70 -11.23
N LEU A 214 16.20 23.69 -12.03
CA LEU A 214 14.90 23.18 -11.63
C LEU A 214 14.96 21.68 -11.32
N SER A 215 15.59 20.91 -12.21
CA SER A 215 15.77 19.46 -12.05
C SER A 215 16.53 19.10 -10.78
N LEU A 216 17.46 19.96 -10.34
CA LEU A 216 18.20 19.81 -9.07
C LEU A 216 17.47 20.39 -7.85
N GLY A 217 16.35 21.12 -8.03
CA GLY A 217 15.67 21.85 -6.97
C GLY A 217 16.48 23.02 -6.39
N ARG A 218 17.28 23.69 -7.24
CA ARG A 218 18.28 24.71 -6.85
C ARG A 218 17.97 26.12 -7.39
N ILE A 219 16.69 26.53 -7.35
CA ILE A 219 16.25 27.85 -7.83
C ILE A 219 16.96 28.99 -7.09
N LYS A 220 16.97 28.94 -5.76
CA LYS A 220 17.60 29.96 -4.91
C LYS A 220 19.10 30.10 -5.19
N SER A 221 19.76 28.99 -5.54
CA SER A 221 21.18 29.03 -5.91
C SER A 221 21.38 29.82 -7.20
N ALA A 222 20.57 29.57 -8.24
CA ALA A 222 20.63 30.32 -9.48
C ALA A 222 20.37 31.82 -9.27
N GLU A 223 19.38 32.17 -8.45
CA GLU A 223 19.07 33.56 -8.09
C GLU A 223 20.23 34.24 -7.35
N ASN A 224 20.86 33.53 -6.40
CA ASN A 224 22.00 34.05 -5.65
C ASN A 224 23.25 34.24 -6.53
N ILE A 225 23.54 33.29 -7.43
CA ILE A 225 24.66 33.42 -8.38
C ILE A 225 24.42 34.61 -9.30
N CYS A 226 23.19 34.79 -9.78
CA CYS A 226 22.83 35.94 -10.57
C CYS A 226 23.03 37.25 -9.79
N GLN A 227 22.66 37.26 -8.52
CA GLN A 227 22.85 38.39 -7.62
C GLN A 227 24.33 38.74 -7.44
N VAL A 228 25.16 37.76 -7.07
CA VAL A 228 26.54 37.98 -6.62
C VAL A 228 27.52 38.10 -7.78
N ASP A 229 27.44 37.24 -8.79
CA ASP A 229 28.49 37.12 -9.81
C ASP A 229 28.18 37.92 -11.08
N ILE A 230 26.93 38.35 -11.26
CA ILE A 230 26.50 39.07 -12.47
C ILE A 230 26.06 40.49 -12.11
N ILE A 231 25.05 40.63 -11.25
CA ILE A 231 24.41 41.92 -11.01
C ILE A 231 25.28 42.81 -10.12
N LYS A 232 25.83 42.27 -9.02
CA LYS A 232 26.70 43.02 -8.10
C LYS A 232 27.91 43.69 -8.77
N PRO A 233 28.77 43.01 -9.55
CA PRO A 233 29.94 43.65 -10.15
C PRO A 233 29.56 44.74 -11.15
N VAL A 234 28.51 44.51 -11.95
CA VAL A 234 28.00 45.53 -12.89
C VAL A 234 27.44 46.72 -12.12
N MET A 235 26.69 46.47 -11.05
CA MET A 235 26.07 47.54 -10.28
C MET A 235 27.07 48.36 -9.46
N GLU A 236 28.14 47.76 -8.95
CA GLU A 236 29.25 48.47 -8.32
C GLU A 236 29.98 49.41 -9.30
N SER A 237 30.06 49.02 -10.58
CA SER A 237 30.65 49.86 -11.62
C SER A 237 29.75 51.04 -12.04
N ILE A 238 28.43 50.85 -12.03
CA ILE A 238 27.45 51.87 -12.45
C ILE A 238 27.09 52.79 -11.27
N LEU A 239 26.75 52.25 -10.10
CA LEU A 239 26.25 52.98 -8.94
C LEU A 239 27.37 53.32 -7.95
N ASN A 240 28.33 54.14 -8.39
CA ASN A 240 29.36 54.70 -7.51
C ASN A 240 29.43 56.24 -7.61
N GLU A 241 29.96 56.88 -6.56
CA GLU A 241 30.04 58.34 -6.49
C GLU A 241 30.91 58.94 -7.60
N ASN A 242 31.95 58.22 -8.03
CA ASN A 242 32.86 58.68 -9.08
C ASN A 242 32.13 58.79 -10.43
N TYR A 243 31.27 57.82 -10.75
CA TYR A 243 30.47 57.82 -11.96
C TYR A 243 29.39 58.90 -11.89
N LEU A 244 28.74 59.08 -10.72
CA LEU A 244 27.77 60.16 -10.50
C LEU A 244 28.40 61.55 -10.75
N ARG A 245 29.61 61.81 -10.24
CA ARG A 245 30.33 63.09 -10.42
C ARG A 245 30.70 63.38 -11.87
N ASN A 246 30.92 62.36 -12.67
CA ASN A 246 31.35 62.49 -14.07
C ASN A 246 30.17 62.49 -15.07
N CYS A 247 28.96 62.12 -14.62
CA CYS A 247 27.78 62.05 -15.47
C CYS A 247 27.08 63.40 -15.63
N LYS A 248 26.95 63.86 -16.87
CA LYS A 248 26.22 65.10 -17.22
C LYS A 248 24.70 65.03 -16.98
N GLY A 249 24.15 63.82 -16.81
CA GLY A 249 22.72 63.56 -16.63
C GLY A 249 22.31 63.13 -15.21
N GLY A 250 23.22 63.24 -14.24
CA GLY A 250 22.97 62.92 -12.82
C GLY A 250 22.36 61.53 -12.60
N LEU A 251 21.41 61.45 -11.66
CA LEU A 251 20.69 60.22 -11.31
C LEU A 251 19.91 59.60 -12.49
N LYS A 252 19.36 60.42 -13.40
CA LYS A 252 18.54 59.93 -14.51
C LYS A 252 19.36 59.05 -15.46
N GLU A 253 20.60 59.45 -15.72
CA GLU A 253 21.51 58.69 -16.56
C GLU A 253 21.93 57.38 -15.87
N LEU A 254 22.18 57.41 -14.55
CA LEU A 254 22.46 56.19 -13.77
C LEU A 254 21.34 55.16 -13.88
N TYR A 255 20.09 55.58 -13.64
CA TYR A 255 18.95 54.66 -13.75
C TYR A 255 18.73 54.17 -15.19
N ASN A 256 19.00 55.01 -16.20
CA ASN A 256 18.98 54.57 -17.59
C ASN A 256 20.04 53.48 -17.85
N GLN A 257 21.24 53.59 -17.29
CA GLN A 257 22.28 52.55 -17.43
C GLN A 257 21.91 51.24 -16.70
N CYS A 258 21.26 51.32 -15.54
CA CYS A 258 20.69 50.13 -14.90
C CYS A 258 19.60 49.47 -15.76
N TYR A 259 18.79 50.29 -16.44
CA TYR A 259 17.73 49.82 -17.32
C TYR A 259 18.26 49.21 -18.63
N THR A 260 19.29 49.80 -19.24
CA THR A 260 19.94 49.23 -20.44
C THR A 260 20.57 47.89 -20.15
N PHE A 261 21.17 47.70 -18.96
CA PHE A 261 21.67 46.39 -18.53
C PHE A 261 20.54 45.35 -18.41
N LEU A 262 19.41 45.73 -17.82
CA LEU A 262 18.25 44.83 -17.68
C LEU A 262 17.67 44.44 -19.05
N GLN A 263 17.61 45.39 -19.99
CA GLN A 263 17.08 45.19 -21.34
C GLN A 263 18.08 44.61 -22.35
N GLY A 264 19.38 44.63 -22.03
CA GLY A 264 20.46 44.08 -22.84
C GLY A 264 20.88 42.71 -22.31
N ASP A 265 21.81 42.72 -21.36
CA ASP A 265 22.54 41.54 -20.91
C ASP A 265 21.64 40.54 -20.16
N LEU A 266 20.66 41.03 -19.39
CA LEU A 266 19.72 40.15 -18.68
C LEU A 266 18.50 39.74 -19.50
N LYS A 267 18.29 40.31 -20.69
CA LYS A 267 17.07 40.08 -21.49
C LYS A 267 16.85 38.60 -21.78
N ASN A 268 17.89 37.90 -22.21
CA ASN A 268 17.81 36.48 -22.57
C ASN A 268 17.51 35.60 -21.36
N LEU A 269 18.07 35.93 -20.19
CA LEU A 269 17.81 35.26 -18.93
C LEU A 269 16.35 35.45 -18.48
N LEU A 270 15.86 36.70 -18.49
CA LEU A 270 14.50 37.02 -18.07
C LEU A 270 13.45 36.39 -18.99
N GLN A 271 13.70 36.37 -20.30
CA GLN A 271 12.81 35.68 -21.25
C GLN A 271 12.85 34.16 -21.07
N ALA A 272 14.02 33.56 -20.83
CA ALA A 272 14.12 32.14 -20.56
C ALA A 272 13.42 31.75 -19.25
N ALA A 273 13.54 32.58 -18.21
CA ALA A 273 12.86 32.39 -16.93
C ALA A 273 11.34 32.51 -17.08
N ALA A 274 10.85 33.48 -17.86
CA ALA A 274 9.43 33.63 -18.14
C ALA A 274 8.85 32.40 -18.87
N ASP A 275 9.55 31.90 -19.89
CA ASP A 275 9.15 30.67 -20.60
C ASP A 275 9.08 29.48 -19.64
N GLN A 276 10.11 29.28 -18.80
CA GLN A 276 10.15 28.19 -17.81
C GLN A 276 9.02 28.29 -16.78
N ASN A 277 8.73 29.50 -16.30
CA ASN A 277 7.68 29.75 -15.32
C ASN A 277 6.27 29.57 -15.89
N ASN A 278 6.10 29.69 -17.21
CA ASN A 278 4.84 29.45 -17.90
C ASN A 278 4.62 27.97 -18.23
N GLU A 279 5.70 27.23 -18.53
CA GLU A 279 5.63 25.78 -18.78
C GLU A 279 5.46 24.96 -17.49
N ASN A 280 6.00 25.43 -16.36
CA ASN A 280 5.94 24.72 -15.09
C ASN A 280 4.70 25.11 -14.25
N TYR A 281 3.78 24.17 -14.06
CA TYR A 281 2.64 24.28 -13.14
C TYR A 281 3.02 24.13 -11.65
N VAL A 282 4.30 23.85 -11.36
CA VAL A 282 4.82 23.68 -10.00
C VAL A 282 5.04 25.05 -9.35
N PHE A 283 4.78 25.18 -8.04
CA PHE A 283 4.88 26.41 -7.24
C PHE A 283 6.28 27.05 -7.20
N GLU A 284 7.26 26.46 -7.85
CA GLU A 284 8.67 26.84 -7.82
C GLU A 284 9.04 27.61 -9.10
N LYS A 285 8.99 28.95 -9.01
CA LYS A 285 9.23 29.88 -10.12
C LYS A 285 10.49 30.71 -9.87
N PHE A 286 11.20 31.03 -10.94
CA PHE A 286 12.33 31.96 -10.89
C PHE A 286 11.87 33.41 -10.78
N ASP A 287 12.43 34.18 -9.86
CA ASP A 287 12.19 35.62 -9.72
C ASP A 287 13.51 36.40 -9.60
N PHE A 288 14.24 36.46 -10.72
CA PHE A 288 15.51 37.20 -10.79
C PHE A 288 15.36 38.71 -10.55
N ILE A 289 14.20 39.30 -10.83
CA ILE A 289 14.00 40.75 -10.67
C ILE A 289 13.90 41.09 -9.20
N SER A 290 12.99 40.44 -8.46
CA SER A 290 12.78 40.77 -7.05
C SER A 290 13.83 40.17 -6.13
N LYS A 291 14.38 38.99 -6.47
CA LYS A 291 15.32 38.26 -5.61
C LYS A 291 16.78 38.51 -5.91
N SER A 292 17.13 38.91 -7.13
CA SER A 292 18.54 39.14 -7.51
C SER A 292 18.82 40.61 -7.84
N PHE A 293 18.00 41.25 -8.69
CA PHE A 293 18.27 42.60 -9.17
C PHE A 293 18.04 43.68 -8.12
N TRP A 294 16.81 43.81 -7.62
CA TRP A 294 16.45 44.89 -6.70
C TRP A 294 17.26 44.92 -5.40
N PRO A 295 17.49 43.78 -4.70
CA PRO A 295 18.27 43.80 -3.47
C PRO A 295 19.66 44.43 -3.65
N VAL A 296 20.34 44.11 -4.77
CA VAL A 296 21.66 44.68 -5.08
C VAL A 296 21.55 46.17 -5.38
N VAL A 297 20.57 46.58 -6.18
CA VAL A 297 20.34 48.01 -6.48
C VAL A 297 20.17 48.81 -5.19
N PHE A 298 19.30 48.35 -4.30
CA PHE A 298 19.01 49.03 -3.03
C PHE A 298 20.23 49.09 -2.12
N ASP A 299 20.98 47.99 -1.99
CA ASP A 299 22.19 47.96 -1.17
C ASP A 299 23.28 48.88 -1.72
N GLN A 300 23.47 48.91 -3.05
CA GLN A 300 24.45 49.79 -3.69
C GLN A 300 24.08 51.27 -3.54
N ILE A 301 22.81 51.63 -3.73
CA ILE A 301 22.34 53.01 -3.50
C ILE A 301 22.55 53.42 -2.04
N LYS A 302 22.18 52.57 -1.09
CA LYS A 302 22.28 52.86 0.34
C LYS A 302 23.72 53.05 0.81
N ASN A 303 24.64 52.23 0.31
CA ASN A 303 26.02 52.21 0.79
C ASN A 303 26.94 53.15 0.00
N ASN A 304 26.75 53.28 -1.30
CA ASN A 304 27.68 53.98 -2.20
C ASN A 304 27.15 55.31 -2.75
N LEU A 305 25.89 55.67 -2.47
CA LEU A 305 25.30 56.94 -2.90
C LEU A 305 24.70 57.71 -1.71
N GLN A 306 25.40 57.69 -0.57
CA GLN A 306 25.00 58.44 0.63
C GLN A 306 24.99 59.95 0.41
N SER A 307 25.79 60.44 -0.54
CA SER A 307 25.82 61.85 -0.99
C SER A 307 24.45 62.36 -1.46
N ILE A 308 23.57 61.48 -1.96
CA ILE A 308 22.22 61.83 -2.45
C ILE A 308 21.24 62.03 -1.28
N PHE A 309 21.51 61.40 -0.14
CA PHE A 309 20.63 61.46 1.05
C PHE A 309 21.12 62.45 2.10
N ASN A 310 22.33 63.01 1.94
CA ASN A 310 22.94 63.86 2.96
C ASN A 310 22.54 65.33 2.78
N PHE A 311 21.40 65.72 3.35
CA PHE A 311 20.85 67.09 3.32
C PHE A 311 21.72 68.16 4.05
N ARG A 312 22.81 67.78 4.73
CA ARG A 312 23.56 68.67 5.63
C ARG A 312 24.67 69.48 4.96
N GLU A 313 25.14 69.10 3.78
CA GLU A 313 26.19 69.82 3.05
C GLU A 313 25.77 70.06 1.60
N PRO A 314 25.31 71.28 1.25
CA PRO A 314 24.89 71.63 -0.11
C PRO A 314 26.00 71.48 -1.16
N ASP A 315 27.28 71.51 -0.74
CA ASP A 315 28.44 71.39 -1.63
C ASP A 315 28.69 69.94 -2.13
N ILE A 316 28.11 68.94 -1.47
CA ILE A 316 28.17 67.52 -1.86
C ILE A 316 26.90 67.09 -2.61
N PHE A 317 25.87 67.93 -2.60
CA PHE A 317 24.60 67.65 -3.26
C PHE A 317 24.75 67.87 -4.78
N ILE A 318 25.00 66.79 -5.50
CA ILE A 318 25.04 66.81 -6.96
C ILE A 318 23.59 66.77 -7.47
N GLN A 319 23.22 67.84 -8.17
CA GLN A 319 21.91 68.03 -8.81
C GLN A 319 21.80 67.19 -10.10
#